data_AF-A0A8E2FAG3-F1
#
_entry.id   AF-A0A8E2FAG3-F1
#
_cell.length_a   1.000
_cell.length_b   1.000
_cell.length_c   1.000
_cell.angle_alpha   90.00
_cell.angle_beta   90.00
_cell.angle_gamma   90.00
#
_symmetry.space_group_name_H-M   'P 1'
#
loop_
_entity.id
_entity.type
_entity.pdbx_description
1 polymer ?
#
loop_
_entity_poly.entity_id
_entity_poly.type
_entity_poly.pdbx_seq_one_letter_code
_entity_poly.pdbx_strand_id
1 'polypeptide(L)'
;ILNDPLVLHAVRELQLPVDAIIQCDTWMYGADRDSTPDTHKFIQAFMYARAPHNHPDSNQYAFPLPFSPVFDVFLGKVVRIDPLATGGKEDGLSYNTGGKTPMAHCVENEYYHELRKASPRRDLKPLHVVQPEGPSFTVTDGNSVLWQKWRFRVGFNYREGMTVHDVRYDGRPVFYRLSVSEMTVPYGDPRSPYHRKQAFDLGDAGAGSTANNLSLGCDCLGAIHYFSGWLNDDRGNPIRTENVICLHEQDGGIGWKHTNHRTQNAGIVRARNLVLQSIITVGNYEYIFAWIFMQNGNVELETRATGILSTSLIDPGKTSEWGNVVSPGVLAANHQHLFSLRIDPMLDGPTNTVIQEDTIAIPQTPHENPHGNAWRVVQTPFETSGSADANPLANRCFKLVNEGVRNPISGNPVGYKLVPQPCQLLLAGPDSVVRRRARFAEHHVWVTAYRDGDLWAGGKWTNQSLAEVDGVRDYAARQECVRDRDVVLWLTFGMTHNPRVEDFPVMPAEVTTISLKPADFFEGNPALDVPQSKQNENKSVLVQDPLSGAAKKAGEACCGKPKL
;
A
#
# COMPACT_ATOMS: atom_id res chain seq x y z
N ILE A 1 -13.54 25.96 12.22
CA ILE A 1 -13.83 25.02 13.34
C ILE A 1 -13.21 25.53 14.65
N LEU A 2 -11.88 25.68 14.77
CA LEU A 2 -11.23 26.07 16.04
C LEU A 2 -11.71 27.40 16.64
N ASN A 3 -12.16 28.34 15.81
CA ASN A 3 -12.70 29.64 16.26
C ASN A 3 -14.22 29.64 16.51
N ASP A 4 -14.88 28.48 16.37
CA ASP A 4 -16.34 28.40 16.52
C ASP A 4 -16.76 28.52 18.01
N PRO A 5 -17.79 29.31 18.34
CA PRO A 5 -18.22 29.51 19.73
C PRO A 5 -18.55 28.22 20.49
N LEU A 6 -19.10 27.20 19.82
CA LEU A 6 -19.41 25.91 20.46
C LEU A 6 -18.13 25.16 20.83
N VAL A 7 -17.12 25.22 19.96
CA VAL A 7 -15.81 24.61 20.20
C VAL A 7 -15.08 25.34 21.33
N LEU A 8 -15.06 26.67 21.29
CA LEU A 8 -14.44 27.49 22.35
C LEU A 8 -15.13 27.31 23.70
N HIS A 9 -16.44 27.03 23.73
CA HIS A 9 -17.14 26.68 24.95
C HIS A 9 -16.73 25.28 25.46
N ALA A 10 -16.70 24.27 24.59
CA ALA A 10 -16.27 22.92 24.95
C ALA A 10 -14.83 22.89 25.49
N VAL A 11 -13.90 23.64 24.87
CA VAL A 11 -12.52 23.79 25.36
C VAL A 11 -12.47 24.44 26.75
N ARG A 12 -13.27 25.49 27.00
CA ARG A 12 -13.31 26.19 28.31
C ARG A 12 -13.86 25.32 29.44
N GLU A 13 -14.70 24.33 29.14
CA GLU A 13 -15.17 23.37 30.13
C GLU A 13 -14.07 22.39 30.58
N LEU A 14 -13.01 22.26 29.80
CA LEU A 14 -11.83 21.46 30.12
C LEU A 14 -10.80 22.31 30.86
N GLN A 15 -10.18 21.72 31.88
CA GLN A 15 -9.08 22.28 32.64
C GLN A 15 -7.75 21.92 31.96
N LEU A 16 -7.58 22.39 30.73
CA LEU A 16 -6.35 22.15 29.95
C LEU A 16 -5.18 22.98 30.50
N PRO A 17 -3.92 22.52 30.32
CA PRO A 17 -2.75 23.33 30.62
C PRO A 17 -2.81 24.70 29.95
N VAL A 18 -2.30 25.75 30.63
CA VAL A 18 -2.36 27.15 30.13
C VAL A 18 -1.62 27.32 28.81
N ASP A 19 -0.59 26.52 28.59
CA ASP A 19 0.19 26.53 27.35
C ASP A 19 -0.41 25.64 26.25
N ALA A 20 -1.41 24.79 26.51
CA ALA A 20 -1.93 23.87 25.50
C ALA A 20 -2.49 24.59 24.26
N ILE A 21 -2.02 24.20 23.07
CA ILE A 21 -2.55 24.70 21.79
C ILE A 21 -3.48 23.65 21.19
N ILE A 22 -4.75 24.01 20.99
CA ILE A 22 -5.76 23.11 20.41
C ILE A 22 -5.54 22.96 18.90
N GLN A 23 -5.62 21.73 18.44
CA GLN A 23 -5.57 21.37 17.03
C GLN A 23 -6.72 20.43 16.67
N CYS A 24 -6.95 20.23 15.38
CA CYS A 24 -7.91 19.25 14.92
C CYS A 24 -7.53 18.68 13.56
N ASP A 25 -7.80 17.38 13.40
CA ASP A 25 -7.79 16.73 12.10
C ASP A 25 -9.22 16.62 11.59
N THR A 26 -9.47 17.18 10.40
CA THR A 26 -10.76 17.06 9.73
C THR A 26 -10.84 15.75 8.96
N TRP A 27 -11.82 14.94 9.31
CA TRP A 27 -12.13 13.68 8.66
C TRP A 27 -13.39 13.81 7.82
N MET A 28 -13.49 13.00 6.76
CA MET A 28 -14.79 12.72 6.15
C MET A 28 -15.74 12.21 7.23
N TYR A 29 -17.03 12.55 7.12
CA TYR A 29 -18.01 12.13 8.12
C TYR A 29 -18.23 10.60 8.15
N GLY A 30 -17.97 9.92 7.03
CA GLY A 30 -18.33 8.52 6.83
C GLY A 30 -19.85 8.35 6.72
N ALA A 31 -20.32 7.13 6.98
CA ALA A 31 -21.76 6.86 7.08
C ALA A 31 -21.99 5.72 8.07
N ASP A 32 -23.14 5.75 8.72
CA ASP A 32 -23.60 4.73 9.65
C ASP A 32 -25.07 4.39 9.41
N ARG A 33 -25.64 3.50 10.25
CA ARG A 33 -27.01 3.01 10.09
C ARG A 33 -28.08 4.11 10.15
N ASP A 34 -27.74 5.26 10.74
CA ASP A 34 -28.64 6.39 10.92
C ASP A 34 -28.49 7.40 9.76
N SER A 35 -27.53 7.18 8.86
CA SER A 35 -27.31 7.97 7.66
C SER A 35 -28.31 7.60 6.56
N THR A 36 -28.82 8.63 5.88
CA THR A 36 -29.80 8.55 4.79
C THR A 36 -29.32 9.36 3.58
N PRO A 37 -29.95 9.23 2.39
CA PRO A 37 -29.62 10.08 1.24
C PRO A 37 -29.77 11.59 1.52
N ASP A 38 -30.62 11.96 2.48
CA ASP A 38 -30.86 13.35 2.89
C ASP A 38 -29.90 13.83 4.00
N THR A 39 -28.97 12.97 4.45
CA THR A 39 -27.95 13.37 5.43
C THR A 39 -27.06 14.44 4.81
N HIS A 40 -26.98 15.59 5.48
CA HIS A 40 -26.17 16.72 5.02
C HIS A 40 -24.70 16.32 4.86
N LYS A 41 -23.96 17.12 4.07
CA LYS A 41 -22.53 16.94 3.91
C LYS A 41 -21.81 17.44 5.16
N PHE A 42 -21.18 16.52 5.88
CA PHE A 42 -20.52 16.82 7.15
C PHE A 42 -19.01 16.54 7.07
N ILE A 43 -18.28 17.22 7.95
CA ILE A 43 -16.90 16.93 8.33
C ILE A 43 -16.88 16.67 9.83
N GLN A 44 -16.26 15.57 10.26
CA GLN A 44 -16.02 15.27 11.67
C GLN A 44 -14.62 15.75 12.03
N ALA A 45 -14.47 16.60 13.04
CA ALA A 45 -13.17 17.11 13.46
C ALA A 45 -12.71 16.41 14.74
N PHE A 46 -11.69 15.56 14.66
CA PHE A 46 -11.10 14.94 15.86
C PHE A 46 -10.14 15.93 16.51
N MET A 47 -10.36 16.20 17.79
CA MET A 47 -9.69 17.29 18.51
C MET A 47 -8.47 16.76 19.26
N TYR A 48 -7.38 17.51 19.18
CA TYR A 48 -6.11 17.22 19.84
C TYR A 48 -5.55 18.49 20.49
N ALA A 49 -4.45 18.34 21.23
CA ALA A 49 -3.66 19.46 21.72
C ALA A 49 -2.17 19.23 21.44
N ARG A 50 -1.38 20.31 21.38
CA ARG A 50 0.08 20.26 21.51
C ARG A 50 0.48 20.75 22.89
N ALA A 51 1.27 19.96 23.60
CA ALA A 51 1.86 20.27 24.90
C ALA A 51 2.96 19.25 25.25
N PRO A 52 3.89 19.56 26.16
CA PRO A 52 4.29 20.90 26.58
C PRO A 52 5.15 21.59 25.49
N HIS A 53 5.47 22.87 25.65
CA HIS A 53 6.44 23.65 24.84
C HIS A 53 5.95 24.32 23.55
N ASN A 54 4.73 24.08 23.08
CA ASN A 54 4.13 24.79 21.93
C ASN A 54 4.93 24.76 20.63
N HIS A 55 5.79 23.76 20.47
CA HIS A 55 6.54 23.58 19.25
C HIS A 55 5.59 23.26 18.08
N PRO A 56 5.77 23.86 16.89
CA PRO A 56 4.88 23.66 15.76
C PRO A 56 4.76 22.17 15.35
N ASP A 57 5.87 21.45 15.42
CA ASP A 57 5.98 20.03 15.06
C ASP A 57 5.79 19.06 16.24
N SER A 58 5.24 19.53 17.37
CA SER A 58 4.90 18.65 18.50
C SER A 58 3.79 17.67 18.10
N ASN A 59 3.92 16.43 18.56
CA ASN A 59 3.02 15.34 18.25
C ASN A 59 1.64 15.52 18.92
N GLN A 60 0.70 16.13 18.21
CA GLN A 60 -0.67 16.31 18.68
C GLN A 60 -1.39 14.99 19.01
N TYR A 61 -1.02 13.88 18.35
CA TYR A 61 -1.65 12.58 18.53
C TYR A 61 -1.36 11.96 19.90
N ALA A 62 -0.44 12.53 20.67
CA ALA A 62 -0.18 12.18 22.06
C ALA A 62 -1.17 12.82 23.05
N PHE A 63 -2.00 13.77 22.60
CA PHE A 63 -2.96 14.50 23.45
C PHE A 63 -4.34 14.62 22.80
N PRO A 64 -5.03 13.49 22.54
CA PRO A 64 -6.42 13.50 22.08
C PRO A 64 -7.37 14.12 23.13
N LEU A 65 -8.42 14.80 22.65
CA LEU A 65 -9.43 15.47 23.49
C LEU A 65 -10.77 14.72 23.47
N PRO A 66 -11.62 14.87 24.50
CA PRO A 66 -12.83 14.04 24.70
C PRO A 66 -14.06 14.49 23.89
N PHE A 67 -13.90 15.30 22.85
CA PHE A 67 -15.03 15.80 22.05
C PHE A 67 -14.63 16.00 20.58
N SER A 68 -15.62 15.98 19.68
CA SER A 68 -15.42 16.11 18.25
C SER A 68 -16.51 16.97 17.59
N PRO A 69 -16.17 18.18 17.09
CA PRO A 69 -17.11 19.02 16.37
C PRO A 69 -17.56 18.42 15.04
N VAL A 70 -18.81 18.68 14.67
CA VAL A 70 -19.37 18.33 13.36
C VAL A 70 -19.66 19.60 12.58
N PHE A 71 -18.97 19.77 11.46
CA PHE A 71 -19.08 20.92 10.58
C PHE A 71 -19.95 20.58 9.37
N ASP A 72 -20.96 21.41 9.10
CA ASP A 72 -21.78 21.29 7.90
C ASP A 72 -21.12 22.08 6.77
N VAL A 73 -20.77 21.37 5.70
CA VAL A 73 -20.02 21.93 4.57
C VAL A 73 -20.83 22.98 3.82
N PHE A 74 -22.15 22.82 3.70
CA PHE A 74 -23.00 23.75 2.97
C PHE A 74 -23.40 24.96 3.82
N LEU A 75 -23.59 24.78 5.12
CA LEU A 75 -23.88 25.89 6.02
C LEU A 75 -22.62 26.67 6.44
N GLY A 76 -21.43 26.09 6.26
CA GLY A 76 -20.16 26.72 6.60
C GLY A 76 -19.93 26.92 8.10
N LYS A 77 -20.53 26.09 8.96
CA LYS A 77 -20.47 26.24 10.43
C LYS A 77 -20.49 24.91 11.19
N VAL A 78 -20.03 24.93 12.43
CA VAL A 78 -20.22 23.80 13.35
C VAL A 78 -21.70 23.74 13.73
N VAL A 79 -22.30 22.55 13.59
CA VAL A 79 -23.73 22.33 13.88
C VAL A 79 -23.95 21.60 15.20
N ARG A 80 -22.95 20.85 15.69
CA ARG A 80 -22.97 20.19 17.00
C ARG A 80 -21.57 19.78 17.46
N ILE A 81 -21.47 19.40 18.73
CA ILE A 81 -20.29 18.79 19.36
C ILE A 81 -20.67 17.38 19.78
N ASP A 82 -20.02 16.36 19.19
CA ASP A 82 -20.20 14.97 19.60
C ASP A 82 -19.23 14.66 20.77
N PRO A 83 -19.70 14.11 21.90
CA PRO A 83 -18.80 13.61 22.94
C PRO A 83 -18.05 12.36 22.44
N LEU A 84 -16.81 12.19 22.88
CA LEU A 84 -16.02 11.01 22.59
C LEU A 84 -16.01 10.06 23.79
N ALA A 85 -16.21 8.77 23.55
CA ALA A 85 -16.08 7.77 24.62
C ALA A 85 -14.59 7.57 24.97
N THR A 86 -14.24 7.75 26.25
CA THR A 86 -12.86 7.67 26.76
C THR A 86 -12.66 6.52 27.75
N GLY A 87 -13.73 5.84 28.17
CA GLY A 87 -13.66 4.73 29.12
C GLY A 87 -12.95 3.47 28.59
N GLY A 88 -12.82 2.49 29.47
CA GLY A 88 -12.21 1.19 29.18
C GLY A 88 -13.20 0.07 28.89
N LYS A 89 -12.69 -1.17 28.88
CA LYS A 89 -13.45 -2.42 28.71
C LYS A 89 -14.69 -2.48 29.61
N GLU A 90 -14.53 -2.06 30.87
CA GLU A 90 -15.56 -2.09 31.90
C GLU A 90 -16.66 -1.04 31.73
N ASP A 91 -16.40 0.03 30.97
CA ASP A 91 -17.32 1.16 30.80
C ASP A 91 -18.22 0.99 29.54
N GLY A 92 -17.90 0.01 28.69
CA GLY A 92 -18.66 -0.32 27.49
C GLY A 92 -18.74 0.83 26.50
N LEU A 93 -19.96 1.26 26.17
CA LEU A 93 -20.24 2.36 25.23
C LEU A 93 -20.53 3.70 25.93
N SER A 94 -20.24 3.81 27.22
CA SER A 94 -20.58 4.99 28.02
C SER A 94 -19.73 6.21 27.64
N TYR A 95 -20.33 7.39 27.72
CA TYR A 95 -19.65 8.68 27.58
C TYR A 95 -19.37 9.29 28.96
N ASN A 96 -18.52 10.33 28.98
CA ASN A 96 -18.27 11.16 30.18
C ASN A 96 -17.78 10.35 31.39
N THR A 97 -16.97 9.32 31.14
CA THR A 97 -16.32 8.49 32.17
C THR A 97 -15.11 9.18 32.78
N GLY A 98 -14.48 10.08 32.02
CA GLY A 98 -13.35 10.90 32.45
C GLY A 98 -13.74 12.19 33.18
N GLY A 99 -12.76 12.81 33.85
CA GLY A 99 -12.91 14.10 34.51
C GLY A 99 -12.68 15.30 33.58
N LYS A 100 -12.64 16.52 34.16
CA LYS A 100 -12.39 17.77 33.40
C LYS A 100 -10.94 18.01 33.01
N THR A 101 -10.01 17.13 33.38
CA THR A 101 -8.56 17.26 33.13
C THR A 101 -8.04 16.16 32.19
N PRO A 102 -8.51 16.10 30.92
CA PRO A 102 -8.24 14.98 30.02
C PRO A 102 -6.75 14.76 29.68
N MET A 103 -5.92 15.80 29.81
CA MET A 103 -4.49 15.73 29.53
C MET A 103 -3.62 15.41 30.75
N ALA A 104 -4.18 15.34 31.96
CA ALA A 104 -3.40 15.24 33.20
C ALA A 104 -2.55 13.96 33.30
N HIS A 105 -2.96 12.89 32.62
CA HIS A 105 -2.26 11.60 32.56
C HIS A 105 -1.59 11.35 31.20
N CYS A 106 -1.75 12.25 30.23
CA CYS A 106 -1.08 12.13 28.94
C CYS A 106 0.40 12.50 29.09
N VAL A 107 1.25 11.89 28.27
CA VAL A 107 2.69 12.18 28.26
C VAL A 107 3.15 12.55 26.86
N GLU A 108 4.17 13.40 26.77
CA GLU A 108 4.77 13.76 25.49
C GLU A 108 5.40 12.52 24.82
N ASN A 109 5.16 12.38 23.52
CA ASN A 109 5.78 11.35 22.69
C ASN A 109 6.21 11.99 21.38
N GLU A 110 7.38 12.60 21.39
CA GLU A 110 7.85 13.41 20.28
C GLU A 110 8.69 12.62 19.29
N TYR A 111 8.36 12.74 18.00
CA TYR A 111 9.11 12.12 16.89
C TYR A 111 10.06 13.13 16.21
N TYR A 112 9.71 14.42 16.24
CA TYR A 112 10.50 15.47 15.60
C TYR A 112 11.88 15.60 16.25
N HIS A 113 12.93 15.67 15.42
CA HIS A 113 14.32 15.51 15.87
C HIS A 113 14.73 16.47 17.00
N GLU A 114 14.27 17.72 16.98
CA GLU A 114 14.62 18.73 17.99
C GLU A 114 13.91 18.51 19.34
N LEU A 115 12.81 17.78 19.35
CA LEU A 115 12.00 17.51 20.55
C LEU A 115 12.33 16.19 21.24
N ARG A 116 13.19 15.36 20.62
CA ARG A 116 13.56 14.05 21.17
C ARG A 116 14.51 14.18 22.36
N LYS A 117 14.15 13.54 23.48
CA LYS A 117 15.01 13.45 24.67
C LYS A 117 16.28 12.63 24.46
N ALA A 118 16.19 11.57 23.64
CA ALA A 118 17.31 10.67 23.39
C ALA A 118 18.19 11.18 22.24
N SER A 119 19.51 11.17 22.43
CA SER A 119 20.46 11.52 21.37
C SER A 119 20.40 10.49 20.22
N PRO A 120 20.59 10.92 18.96
CA PRO A 120 20.72 10.01 17.82
C PRO A 120 21.89 9.03 18.00
N ARG A 121 21.76 7.86 17.37
CA ARG A 121 22.87 6.89 17.26
C ARG A 121 24.04 7.52 16.52
N ARG A 122 25.27 7.27 16.99
CA ARG A 122 26.51 7.88 16.45
C ARG A 122 27.39 6.88 15.69
N ASP A 123 26.97 5.64 15.61
CA ASP A 123 27.70 4.51 15.02
C ASP A 123 27.27 4.18 13.58
N LEU A 124 26.23 4.85 13.06
CA LEU A 124 25.78 4.69 11.68
C LEU A 124 26.74 5.39 10.71
N LYS A 125 27.43 4.61 9.89
CA LYS A 125 28.32 5.12 8.84
C LYS A 125 27.52 5.44 7.56
N PRO A 126 27.91 6.46 6.79
CA PRO A 126 27.25 6.76 5.52
C PRO A 126 27.26 5.59 4.53
N LEU A 127 26.14 5.39 3.83
CA LEU A 127 26.01 4.45 2.71
C LEU A 127 25.65 5.24 1.46
N HIS A 128 26.57 5.29 0.50
CA HIS A 128 26.39 6.07 -0.73
C HIS A 128 26.00 5.13 -1.88
N VAL A 129 24.90 5.45 -2.57
CA VAL A 129 24.47 4.79 -3.80
C VAL A 129 24.81 5.71 -4.96
N VAL A 130 25.78 5.33 -5.79
CA VAL A 130 26.32 6.20 -6.85
C VAL A 130 26.31 5.48 -8.19
N GLN A 131 25.85 6.17 -9.23
CA GLN A 131 25.91 5.73 -10.63
C GLN A 131 26.85 6.65 -11.41
N PRO A 132 28.17 6.34 -11.48
CA PRO A 132 29.18 7.25 -12.01
C PRO A 132 29.01 7.52 -13.52
N GLU A 133 28.30 6.66 -14.23
CA GLU A 133 28.01 6.76 -15.67
C GLU A 133 26.55 7.17 -15.93
N GLY A 134 25.82 7.58 -14.90
CA GLY A 134 24.40 7.88 -14.97
C GLY A 134 23.47 6.65 -14.87
N PRO A 135 22.15 6.86 -14.87
CA PRO A 135 21.17 5.78 -14.86
C PRO A 135 21.11 5.03 -16.20
N SER A 136 20.70 3.76 -16.16
CA SER A 136 20.51 2.89 -17.32
C SER A 136 19.12 3.03 -17.96
N PHE A 137 18.22 3.81 -17.36
CA PHE A 137 16.92 4.13 -17.93
C PHE A 137 16.96 5.43 -18.74
N THR A 138 16.03 5.56 -19.67
CA THR A 138 15.77 6.82 -20.38
C THR A 138 14.32 7.21 -20.22
N VAL A 139 14.07 8.53 -20.18
CA VAL A 139 12.73 9.11 -20.18
C VAL A 139 12.60 10.00 -21.41
N THR A 140 11.63 9.69 -22.26
CA THR A 140 11.30 10.44 -23.48
C THR A 140 9.85 10.90 -23.45
N ASP A 141 9.51 11.89 -24.27
CA ASP A 141 8.14 12.45 -24.39
C ASP A 141 7.51 12.86 -23.04
N GLY A 142 8.34 13.23 -22.06
CA GLY A 142 7.94 13.63 -20.72
C GLY A 142 7.53 12.49 -19.78
N ASN A 143 7.06 11.35 -20.29
CA ASN A 143 6.56 10.26 -19.44
C ASN A 143 6.75 8.83 -19.97
N SER A 144 7.44 8.63 -21.09
CA SER A 144 7.75 7.30 -21.63
C SER A 144 9.08 6.82 -21.08
N VAL A 145 9.08 5.72 -20.33
CA VAL A 145 10.27 5.12 -19.71
C VAL A 145 10.74 3.94 -20.56
N LEU A 146 12.05 3.86 -20.81
CA LEU A 146 12.70 2.65 -21.35
C LEU A 146 13.83 2.20 -20.44
N TRP A 147 13.86 0.92 -20.09
CA TRP A 147 14.88 0.35 -19.22
C TRP A 147 14.94 -1.18 -19.36
N GLN A 148 16.11 -1.74 -19.64
CA GLN A 148 16.35 -3.21 -19.61
C GLN A 148 15.22 -4.03 -20.28
N LYS A 149 14.90 -3.70 -21.54
CA LYS A 149 13.79 -4.23 -22.37
C LYS A 149 12.38 -3.79 -21.97
N TRP A 150 12.17 -3.24 -20.79
CA TRP A 150 10.89 -2.63 -20.44
C TRP A 150 10.65 -1.32 -21.18
N ARG A 151 9.38 -1.11 -21.57
CA ARG A 151 8.85 0.20 -21.95
C ARG A 151 7.48 0.39 -21.30
N PHE A 152 7.21 1.55 -20.74
CA PHE A 152 5.90 1.93 -20.22
C PHE A 152 5.73 3.45 -20.19
N ARG A 153 4.50 3.92 -19.99
CA ARG A 153 4.18 5.34 -19.76
C ARG A 153 3.74 5.58 -18.32
N VAL A 154 4.25 6.64 -17.72
CA VAL A 154 3.87 7.10 -16.38
C VAL A 154 2.70 8.07 -16.50
N GLY A 155 1.61 7.79 -15.81
CA GLY A 155 0.45 8.67 -15.69
C GLY A 155 0.27 9.19 -14.26
N PHE A 156 -0.43 10.31 -14.12
CA PHE A 156 -0.77 10.89 -12.83
C PHE A 156 -2.19 11.49 -12.89
N ASN A 157 -3.00 11.25 -11.86
CA ASN A 157 -4.31 11.90 -11.71
C ASN A 157 -4.64 12.15 -10.23
N TYR A 158 -5.63 13.01 -9.96
CA TYR A 158 -5.97 13.44 -8.60
C TYR A 158 -6.38 12.28 -7.66
N ARG A 159 -7.00 11.22 -8.18
CA ARG A 159 -7.61 10.15 -7.39
C ARG A 159 -6.68 8.99 -7.12
N GLU A 160 -6.14 8.38 -8.17
CA GLU A 160 -5.25 7.20 -8.05
C GLU A 160 -3.79 7.62 -7.82
N GLY A 161 -3.47 8.90 -8.04
CA GLY A 161 -2.09 9.35 -8.07
C GLY A 161 -1.35 8.72 -9.24
N MET A 162 -0.30 7.97 -8.96
CA MET A 162 0.53 7.29 -9.95
C MET A 162 -0.19 6.14 -10.65
N THR A 163 -0.11 6.11 -11.98
CA THR A 163 -0.62 5.03 -12.84
C THR A 163 0.41 4.63 -13.88
N VAL A 164 0.40 3.38 -14.32
CA VAL A 164 1.36 2.86 -15.33
C VAL A 164 0.60 2.31 -16.52
N HIS A 165 0.99 2.70 -17.74
CA HIS A 165 0.27 2.41 -18.97
C HIS A 165 1.16 1.81 -20.05
N ASP A 166 0.57 1.05 -20.98
CA ASP A 166 1.22 0.50 -22.18
C ASP A 166 2.55 -0.20 -21.83
N VAL A 167 2.49 -1.10 -20.85
CA VAL A 167 3.64 -1.85 -20.33
C VAL A 167 4.01 -2.94 -21.33
N ARG A 168 5.26 -2.91 -21.78
CA ARG A 168 5.83 -3.83 -22.75
C ARG A 168 7.18 -4.35 -22.29
N TYR A 169 7.49 -5.58 -22.65
CA TYR A 169 8.81 -6.17 -22.49
C TYR A 169 9.32 -6.63 -23.86
N ASP A 170 10.44 -6.04 -24.31
CA ASP A 170 11.05 -6.34 -25.61
C ASP A 170 10.06 -6.20 -26.78
N GLY A 171 9.27 -5.12 -26.74
CA GLY A 171 8.21 -4.81 -27.72
C GLY A 171 6.90 -5.60 -27.53
N ARG A 172 6.93 -6.72 -26.81
CA ARG A 172 5.74 -7.54 -26.53
C ARG A 172 4.85 -6.88 -25.48
N PRO A 173 3.53 -6.79 -25.70
CA PRO A 173 2.63 -6.18 -24.75
C PRO A 173 2.41 -7.09 -23.52
N VAL A 174 2.32 -6.46 -22.35
CA VAL A 174 2.19 -7.15 -21.06
C VAL A 174 0.95 -6.67 -20.29
N PHE A 175 0.88 -5.37 -20.00
CA PHE A 175 -0.26 -4.76 -19.31
C PHE A 175 -0.67 -3.48 -20.04
N TYR A 176 -1.97 -3.29 -20.25
CA TYR A 176 -2.50 -2.04 -20.75
C TYR A 176 -2.43 -0.95 -19.67
N ARG A 177 -2.83 -1.29 -18.43
CA ARG A 177 -2.89 -0.34 -17.31
C ARG A 177 -2.72 -1.02 -15.94
N LEU A 178 -1.92 -0.41 -15.06
CA LEU A 178 -1.74 -0.79 -13.66
C LEU A 178 -1.99 0.41 -12.75
N SER A 179 -2.77 0.24 -11.68
CA SER A 179 -3.11 1.31 -10.74
C SER A 179 -3.64 0.79 -9.41
N VAL A 180 -3.33 1.49 -8.31
CA VAL A 180 -4.12 1.33 -7.07
C VAL A 180 -5.45 2.06 -7.29
N SER A 181 -6.53 1.31 -7.28
CA SER A 181 -7.88 1.75 -7.65
C SER A 181 -8.63 2.40 -6.49
N GLU A 182 -8.48 1.82 -5.29
CA GLU A 182 -9.12 2.31 -4.07
C GLU A 182 -8.35 1.81 -2.84
N MET A 183 -8.55 2.46 -1.69
CA MET A 183 -8.16 1.95 -0.38
C MET A 183 -9.22 2.32 0.64
N THR A 184 -9.64 1.39 1.49
CA THR A 184 -10.50 1.67 2.64
C THR A 184 -9.80 1.37 3.97
N VAL A 185 -10.02 2.24 4.96
CA VAL A 185 -9.44 2.12 6.31
C VAL A 185 -10.54 2.05 7.38
N PRO A 186 -11.24 0.91 7.54
CA PRO A 186 -12.28 0.74 8.54
C PRO A 186 -11.70 0.53 9.94
N TYR A 187 -12.15 1.33 10.90
CA TYR A 187 -11.83 1.17 12.33
C TYR A 187 -12.83 0.24 13.03
N GLY A 188 -12.32 -0.51 14.01
CA GLY A 188 -13.05 -1.53 14.76
C GLY A 188 -13.56 -1.10 16.13
N ASP A 189 -13.47 0.20 16.47
CA ASP A 189 -14.02 0.72 17.73
C ASP A 189 -15.54 0.98 17.57
N PRO A 190 -16.41 0.25 18.29
CA PRO A 190 -17.86 0.37 18.14
C PRO A 190 -18.42 1.62 18.83
N ARG A 191 -17.62 2.34 19.63
CA ARG A 191 -18.07 3.50 20.37
C ARG A 191 -18.21 4.69 19.41
N SER A 192 -19.28 5.45 19.59
CA SER A 192 -19.52 6.61 18.74
C SER A 192 -18.62 7.79 19.15
N PRO A 193 -18.18 8.60 18.18
CA PRO A 193 -18.38 8.51 16.73
C PRO A 193 -17.35 7.66 15.98
N TYR A 194 -16.48 6.91 16.67
CA TYR A 194 -15.36 6.18 16.05
C TYR A 194 -15.82 5.12 15.05
N HIS A 195 -17.02 4.54 15.24
CA HIS A 195 -17.61 3.56 14.32
C HIS A 195 -17.80 4.09 12.89
N ARG A 196 -17.82 5.42 12.70
CA ARG A 196 -17.88 6.06 11.37
C ARG A 196 -16.52 6.22 10.70
N LYS A 197 -15.41 5.98 11.40
CA LYS A 197 -14.06 6.05 10.83
C LYS A 197 -13.87 4.90 9.85
N GLN A 198 -14.26 5.17 8.61
CA GLN A 198 -13.99 4.35 7.44
C GLN A 198 -13.76 5.31 6.28
N ALA A 199 -12.49 5.69 6.12
CA ALA A 199 -12.05 6.46 4.99
C ALA A 199 -12.00 5.59 3.73
N PHE A 200 -12.23 6.21 2.58
CA PHE A 200 -11.82 5.71 1.28
C PHE A 200 -10.74 6.65 0.77
N ASP A 201 -9.47 6.40 1.07
CA ASP A 201 -8.45 7.45 0.98
C ASP A 201 -8.25 7.95 -0.47
N LEU A 202 -8.36 7.07 -1.47
CA LEU A 202 -8.31 7.50 -2.87
C LEU A 202 -9.64 8.16 -3.29
N GLY A 203 -10.79 7.59 -2.91
CA GLY A 203 -12.09 8.15 -3.29
C GLY A 203 -12.50 9.45 -2.59
N ASP A 204 -12.11 9.63 -1.33
CA ASP A 204 -12.53 10.72 -0.45
C ASP A 204 -11.53 11.89 -0.43
N ALA A 205 -10.22 11.60 -0.53
CA ALA A 205 -9.16 12.60 -0.52
C ALA A 205 -8.40 12.68 -1.86
N GLY A 206 -8.09 11.53 -2.45
CA GLY A 206 -7.37 11.40 -3.71
C GLY A 206 -5.86 11.30 -3.51
N ALA A 207 -5.29 10.16 -3.89
CA ALA A 207 -3.85 9.89 -3.75
C ALA A 207 -2.99 10.91 -4.51
N GLY A 208 -3.46 11.45 -5.64
CA GLY A 208 -2.76 12.52 -6.35
C GLY A 208 -2.87 13.86 -5.61
N SER A 209 -4.05 14.19 -5.08
CA SER A 209 -4.28 15.38 -4.28
C SER A 209 -3.45 15.42 -3.00
N THR A 210 -3.14 14.25 -2.44
CA THR A 210 -2.37 14.08 -1.21
C THR A 210 -0.92 13.62 -1.45
N ALA A 211 -0.45 13.66 -2.70
CA ALA A 211 0.92 13.26 -3.04
C ALA A 211 1.94 14.21 -2.44
N ASN A 212 3.00 13.66 -1.84
CA ASN A 212 4.11 14.46 -1.31
C ASN A 212 5.00 14.99 -2.45
N ASN A 213 5.69 16.10 -2.18
CA ASN A 213 6.76 16.60 -3.03
C ASN A 213 8.07 15.91 -2.61
N LEU A 214 8.50 14.91 -3.38
CA LEU A 214 9.65 14.08 -3.04
C LEU A 214 10.97 14.82 -3.30
N SER A 215 11.94 14.60 -2.43
CA SER A 215 13.22 15.33 -2.44
C SER A 215 14.43 14.42 -2.48
N LEU A 216 15.51 14.90 -3.14
CA LEU A 216 16.76 14.16 -3.29
C LEU A 216 17.37 13.81 -1.93
N GLY A 217 17.74 12.54 -1.75
CA GLY A 217 18.52 12.07 -0.59
C GLY A 217 17.70 11.75 0.66
N CYS A 218 16.39 12.01 0.65
CA CYS A 218 15.47 11.66 1.74
C CYS A 218 14.53 10.53 1.31
N ASP A 219 13.66 10.78 0.33
CA ASP A 219 12.56 9.87 -0.03
C ASP A 219 13.00 8.79 -1.04
N CYS A 220 13.93 9.17 -1.92
CA CYS A 220 14.50 8.30 -2.95
C CYS A 220 16.04 8.48 -2.98
N LEU A 221 16.78 7.38 -2.99
CA LEU A 221 18.24 7.36 -2.84
C LEU A 221 18.94 6.83 -4.11
N GLY A 222 19.95 7.56 -4.61
CA GLY A 222 20.71 7.21 -5.81
C GLY A 222 20.61 8.29 -6.90
N ALA A 223 20.64 7.89 -8.16
CA ALA A 223 20.39 8.79 -9.29
C ALA A 223 18.89 8.81 -9.60
N ILE A 224 18.23 9.93 -9.30
CA ILE A 224 16.76 10.03 -9.32
C ILE A 224 16.27 10.89 -10.48
N HIS A 225 15.24 10.42 -11.18
CA HIS A 225 14.40 11.25 -12.05
C HIS A 225 13.05 11.47 -11.37
N TYR A 226 12.48 12.66 -11.50
CA TYR A 226 11.17 12.99 -10.91
C TYR A 226 10.16 13.33 -12.00
N PHE A 227 8.93 12.86 -11.82
CA PHE A 227 7.78 13.32 -12.57
C PHE A 227 6.95 14.27 -11.70
N SER A 228 6.65 15.44 -12.26
CA SER A 228 5.69 16.39 -11.69
C SER A 228 4.30 16.21 -12.32
N GLY A 229 3.26 16.56 -11.58
CA GLY A 229 1.87 16.49 -12.01
C GLY A 229 1.20 17.85 -12.10
N TRP A 230 -0.05 17.83 -12.53
CA TRP A 230 -0.94 18.98 -12.51
C TRP A 230 -2.28 18.57 -11.90
N LEU A 231 -2.76 19.39 -10.98
CA LEU A 231 -4.08 19.33 -10.37
C LEU A 231 -4.82 20.65 -10.61
N ASN A 232 -6.00 20.82 -10.01
CA ASN A 232 -6.72 22.08 -10.00
C ASN A 232 -7.05 22.53 -8.58
N ASP A 233 -7.09 23.85 -8.36
CA ASP A 233 -7.66 24.44 -7.14
C ASP A 233 -9.21 24.43 -7.18
N ASP A 234 -9.82 24.94 -6.12
CA ASP A 234 -11.28 25.09 -5.96
C ASP A 234 -11.90 26.09 -6.96
N ARG A 235 -11.09 26.89 -7.65
CA ARG A 235 -11.48 27.83 -8.70
C ARG A 235 -11.21 27.30 -10.12
N GLY A 236 -10.65 26.09 -10.23
CA GLY A 236 -10.30 25.47 -11.51
C GLY A 236 -8.96 25.92 -12.10
N ASN A 237 -8.14 26.67 -11.38
CA ASN A 237 -6.80 27.03 -11.84
C ASN A 237 -5.85 25.84 -11.71
N PRO A 238 -4.91 25.65 -12.66
CA PRO A 238 -3.95 24.57 -12.60
C PRO A 238 -2.94 24.78 -11.45
N ILE A 239 -2.79 23.77 -10.60
CA ILE A 239 -1.74 23.68 -9.57
C ILE A 239 -0.70 22.68 -10.04
N ARG A 240 0.55 23.14 -10.17
CA ARG A 240 1.66 22.22 -10.43
C ARG A 240 2.06 21.51 -9.13
N THR A 241 2.11 20.19 -9.17
CA THR A 241 2.58 19.37 -8.04
C THR A 241 3.97 18.83 -8.39
N GLU A 242 5.01 19.40 -7.78
CA GLU A 242 6.38 19.04 -8.11
C GLU A 242 6.76 17.68 -7.52
N ASN A 243 7.55 16.90 -8.27
CA ASN A 243 8.21 15.67 -7.83
C ASN A 243 7.31 14.65 -7.13
N VAL A 244 6.09 14.46 -7.62
CA VAL A 244 5.10 13.56 -7.03
C VAL A 244 5.43 12.07 -7.24
N ILE A 245 6.28 11.76 -8.22
CA ILE A 245 6.75 10.39 -8.50
C ILE A 245 8.26 10.43 -8.71
N CYS A 246 9.00 9.52 -8.07
CA CYS A 246 10.42 9.32 -8.32
C CYS A 246 10.67 8.02 -9.11
N LEU A 247 11.70 8.04 -9.97
CA LEU A 247 12.16 6.92 -10.77
C LEU A 247 13.66 6.75 -10.57
N HIS A 248 14.08 5.55 -10.18
CA HIS A 248 15.49 5.25 -9.96
C HIS A 248 15.78 3.75 -10.11
N GLU A 249 17.07 3.42 -10.19
CA GLU A 249 17.53 2.02 -10.14
C GLU A 249 18.04 1.69 -8.75
N GLN A 250 17.76 0.48 -8.30
CA GLN A 250 18.38 -0.09 -7.10
C GLN A 250 18.94 -1.48 -7.39
N ASP A 251 19.94 -1.86 -6.62
CA ASP A 251 20.44 -3.23 -6.62
C ASP A 251 19.41 -4.18 -6.01
N GLY A 252 19.10 -5.28 -6.71
CA GLY A 252 18.13 -6.29 -6.29
C GLY A 252 18.78 -7.55 -5.70
N GLY A 253 20.07 -7.49 -5.33
CA GLY A 253 20.82 -8.66 -4.87
C GLY A 253 21.21 -9.60 -6.01
N ILE A 254 21.07 -10.91 -5.81
CA ILE A 254 21.42 -11.94 -6.82
C ILE A 254 20.23 -12.13 -7.77
N GLY A 255 20.43 -11.95 -9.07
CA GLY A 255 19.43 -12.25 -10.09
C GLY A 255 19.36 -13.73 -10.41
N TRP A 256 20.50 -14.35 -10.71
CA TRP A 256 20.61 -15.80 -10.78
C TRP A 256 22.05 -16.23 -10.51
N LYS A 257 22.21 -17.45 -10.01
CA LYS A 257 23.53 -18.04 -9.73
C LYS A 257 23.46 -19.57 -9.90
N HIS A 258 24.49 -20.14 -10.49
CA HIS A 258 24.72 -21.58 -10.45
C HIS A 258 26.22 -21.87 -10.33
N THR A 259 26.57 -22.84 -9.48
CA THR A 259 27.94 -23.38 -9.37
C THR A 259 27.93 -24.84 -9.77
N ASN A 260 28.72 -25.19 -10.78
CA ASN A 260 28.91 -26.59 -11.17
C ASN A 260 29.93 -27.23 -10.23
N HIS A 261 29.48 -28.09 -9.31
CA HIS A 261 30.36 -28.76 -8.33
C HIS A 261 31.44 -29.67 -8.96
N ARG A 262 31.32 -30.05 -10.24
CA ARG A 262 32.33 -30.89 -10.91
C ARG A 262 33.52 -30.05 -11.36
N THR A 263 33.27 -28.84 -11.86
CA THR A 263 34.30 -27.92 -12.37
C THR A 263 34.65 -26.81 -11.39
N GLN A 264 33.84 -26.63 -10.35
CA GLN A 264 33.90 -25.53 -9.38
C GLN A 264 33.67 -24.13 -10.00
N ASN A 265 33.23 -24.06 -11.26
CA ASN A 265 32.92 -22.79 -11.92
C ASN A 265 31.54 -22.27 -11.52
N ALA A 266 31.43 -20.96 -11.33
CA ALA A 266 30.17 -20.28 -11.03
C ALA A 266 29.78 -19.31 -12.15
N GLY A 267 28.51 -19.37 -12.57
CA GLY A 267 27.83 -18.30 -13.30
C GLY A 267 26.99 -17.47 -12.32
N ILE A 268 27.07 -16.15 -12.40
CA ILE A 268 26.36 -15.24 -11.50
C ILE A 268 26.04 -13.90 -12.16
N VAL A 269 24.81 -13.43 -11.92
CA VAL A 269 24.34 -12.10 -12.30
C VAL A 269 23.67 -11.46 -11.08
N ARG A 270 23.99 -10.19 -10.81
CA ARG A 270 23.25 -9.34 -9.87
C ARG A 270 21.98 -8.82 -10.53
N ALA A 271 20.89 -8.81 -9.78
CA ALA A 271 19.67 -8.19 -10.22
C ALA A 271 19.78 -6.67 -10.09
N ARG A 272 19.17 -5.97 -11.04
CA ARG A 272 18.87 -4.55 -10.93
C ARG A 272 17.38 -4.38 -11.09
N ASN A 273 16.82 -3.52 -10.25
CA ASN A 273 15.40 -3.21 -10.24
C ASN A 273 15.22 -1.73 -10.60
N LEU A 274 14.21 -1.43 -11.40
CA LEU A 274 13.75 -0.07 -11.64
C LEU A 274 12.54 0.19 -10.74
N VAL A 275 12.63 1.23 -9.92
CA VAL A 275 11.63 1.60 -8.94
C VAL A 275 10.96 2.89 -9.36
N LEU A 276 9.64 2.85 -9.52
CA LEU A 276 8.77 3.99 -9.74
C LEU A 276 7.88 4.17 -8.51
N GLN A 277 8.10 5.23 -7.72
CA GLN A 277 7.54 5.38 -6.38
C GLN A 277 6.80 6.71 -6.20
N SER A 278 5.67 6.66 -5.49
CA SER A 278 4.91 7.82 -5.00
C SER A 278 4.66 7.66 -3.50
N ILE A 279 4.62 8.78 -2.77
CA ILE A 279 4.25 8.81 -1.34
C ILE A 279 3.03 9.72 -1.19
N ILE A 280 2.05 9.29 -0.40
CA ILE A 280 0.87 10.10 -0.07
C ILE A 280 0.75 10.26 1.44
N THR A 281 0.31 11.44 1.88
CA THR A 281 -0.03 11.72 3.29
C THR A 281 -1.52 11.95 3.41
N VAL A 282 -2.23 11.09 4.14
CA VAL A 282 -3.68 11.21 4.34
C VAL A 282 -3.97 11.35 5.83
N GLY A 283 -4.15 12.60 6.26
CA GLY A 283 -4.27 12.94 7.67
C GLY A 283 -3.01 12.50 8.44
N ASN A 284 -3.17 11.52 9.32
CA ASN A 284 -2.11 11.00 10.18
C ASN A 284 -1.20 9.95 9.51
N TYR A 285 -1.59 9.35 8.38
CA TYR A 285 -0.88 8.24 7.76
C TYR A 285 -0.07 8.63 6.53
N GLU A 286 1.01 7.90 6.29
CA GLU A 286 1.76 7.89 5.06
C GLU A 286 1.70 6.53 4.37
N TYR A 287 1.47 6.54 3.06
CA TYR A 287 1.53 5.34 2.22
C TYR A 287 2.53 5.52 1.09
N ILE A 288 3.46 4.58 0.98
CA ILE A 288 4.42 4.50 -0.12
C ILE A 288 3.93 3.42 -1.09
N PHE A 289 3.72 3.80 -2.35
CA PHE A 289 3.43 2.87 -3.44
C PHE A 289 4.61 2.84 -4.41
N ALA A 290 5.24 1.68 -4.58
CA ALA A 290 6.39 1.50 -5.45
C ALA A 290 6.16 0.36 -6.45
N TRP A 291 6.13 0.71 -7.74
CA TRP A 291 6.19 -0.27 -8.83
C TRP A 291 7.65 -0.64 -9.10
N ILE A 292 7.96 -1.93 -9.05
CA ILE A 292 9.31 -2.47 -9.19
C ILE A 292 9.37 -3.36 -10.43
N PHE A 293 10.06 -2.90 -11.47
CA PHE A 293 10.32 -3.65 -12.70
C PHE A 293 11.67 -4.37 -12.59
N MET A 294 11.71 -5.64 -12.99
CA MET A 294 12.89 -6.49 -12.85
C MET A 294 13.40 -7.02 -14.20
N GLN A 295 14.71 -7.25 -14.31
CA GLN A 295 15.33 -7.76 -15.54
C GLN A 295 14.83 -9.16 -15.96
N ASN A 296 14.28 -9.94 -15.01
CA ASN A 296 13.70 -11.26 -15.26
C ASN A 296 12.25 -11.23 -15.76
N GLY A 297 11.70 -10.04 -16.05
CA GLY A 297 10.32 -9.88 -16.51
C GLY A 297 9.29 -9.79 -15.38
N ASN A 298 9.67 -9.83 -14.11
CA ASN A 298 8.72 -9.59 -13.02
C ASN A 298 8.35 -8.10 -12.91
N VAL A 299 7.12 -7.84 -12.46
CA VAL A 299 6.65 -6.54 -11.98
C VAL A 299 6.08 -6.74 -10.58
N GLU A 300 6.45 -5.91 -9.63
CA GLU A 300 5.89 -5.93 -8.27
C GLU A 300 5.28 -4.58 -7.90
N LEU A 301 4.21 -4.61 -7.12
CA LEU A 301 3.76 -3.47 -6.33
C LEU A 301 4.19 -3.71 -4.88
N GLU A 302 5.08 -2.87 -4.38
CA GLU A 302 5.39 -2.77 -2.96
C GLU A 302 4.59 -1.61 -2.36
N THR A 303 3.86 -1.90 -1.29
CA THR A 303 3.12 -0.93 -0.49
C THR A 303 3.73 -0.87 0.89
N ARG A 304 4.04 0.33 1.39
CA ARG A 304 4.49 0.53 2.78
C ARG A 304 3.52 1.46 3.49
N ALA A 305 2.96 1.02 4.61
CA ALA A 305 2.22 1.88 5.53
C ALA A 305 3.18 2.36 6.63
N THR A 306 3.22 3.67 6.88
CA THR A 306 4.02 4.32 7.94
C THR A 306 3.26 5.56 8.41
N GLY A 307 3.85 6.38 9.26
CA GLY A 307 3.22 7.61 9.75
C GLY A 307 2.72 7.45 11.17
N ILE A 308 1.73 8.23 11.57
CA ILE A 308 1.26 8.25 12.95
C ILE A 308 -0.09 7.55 13.06
N LEU A 309 -0.30 6.78 14.12
CA LEU A 309 -1.59 6.17 14.40
C LEU A 309 -2.68 7.24 14.58
N SER A 310 -3.89 6.98 14.09
CA SER A 310 -5.04 7.79 14.46
C SER A 310 -5.46 7.43 15.89
N THR A 311 -5.41 8.39 16.81
CA THR A 311 -5.55 8.13 18.24
C THR A 311 -6.84 8.68 18.83
N SER A 312 -7.20 8.18 20.01
CA SER A 312 -8.34 8.60 20.81
C SER A 312 -7.92 8.65 22.28
N LEU A 313 -8.62 9.45 23.07
CA LEU A 313 -8.35 9.56 24.50
C LEU A 313 -8.85 8.32 25.21
N ILE A 314 -8.04 7.78 26.13
CA ILE A 314 -8.46 6.75 27.07
C ILE A 314 -8.19 7.19 28.51
N ASP A 315 -9.15 6.93 29.40
CA ASP A 315 -9.07 7.36 30.80
C ASP A 315 -7.92 6.64 31.56
N PRO A 316 -7.40 7.23 32.66
CA PRO A 316 -6.26 6.68 33.38
C PRO A 316 -6.48 5.24 33.86
N GLY A 317 -5.51 4.36 33.59
CA GLY A 317 -5.51 2.97 34.05
C GLY A 317 -6.47 2.04 33.31
N LYS A 318 -7.24 2.54 32.35
CA LYS A 318 -8.17 1.74 31.53
C LYS A 318 -7.43 0.98 30.44
N THR A 319 -8.08 -0.07 29.94
CA THR A 319 -7.67 -0.84 28.75
C THR A 319 -8.83 -0.94 27.77
N SER A 320 -8.62 -1.42 26.55
CA SER A 320 -9.67 -1.54 25.51
C SER A 320 -9.70 -2.95 24.91
N GLU A 321 -10.88 -3.43 24.50
CA GLU A 321 -11.02 -4.62 23.64
C GLU A 321 -10.86 -4.27 22.14
N TRP A 322 -10.93 -2.98 21.81
CA TRP A 322 -11.05 -2.48 20.44
C TRP A 322 -9.78 -1.79 19.94
N GLY A 323 -8.68 -1.90 20.67
CA GLY A 323 -7.44 -1.21 20.39
C GLY A 323 -6.41 -1.43 21.47
N ASN A 324 -5.25 -0.79 21.31
CA ASN A 324 -4.17 -0.86 22.27
C ASN A 324 -3.81 0.52 22.84
N VAL A 325 -3.50 0.56 24.13
CA VAL A 325 -2.99 1.77 24.77
C VAL A 325 -1.51 1.89 24.41
N VAL A 326 -1.19 2.83 23.52
CA VAL A 326 0.18 3.01 22.98
C VAL A 326 0.99 4.03 23.78
N SER A 327 0.31 4.84 24.59
CA SER A 327 0.91 5.72 25.58
C SER A 327 -0.11 6.03 26.67
N PRO A 328 0.29 6.47 27.89
CA PRO A 328 -0.65 7.00 28.87
C PRO A 328 -1.62 8.00 28.23
N GLY A 329 -2.93 7.71 28.33
CA GLY A 329 -3.99 8.53 27.75
C GLY A 329 -4.27 8.33 26.26
N VAL A 330 -3.49 7.52 25.56
CA VAL A 330 -3.55 7.38 24.10
C VAL A 330 -3.96 5.96 23.71
N LEU A 331 -5.18 5.83 23.19
CA LEU A 331 -5.69 4.60 22.60
C LEU A 331 -5.63 4.68 21.08
N ALA A 332 -4.93 3.72 20.47
CA ALA A 332 -4.99 3.46 19.05
C ALA A 332 -5.95 2.30 18.78
N ALA A 333 -7.05 2.58 18.09
CA ALA A 333 -8.07 1.58 17.79
C ALA A 333 -7.61 0.60 16.70
N ASN A 334 -8.04 -0.66 16.81
CA ASN A 334 -7.85 -1.68 15.78
C ASN A 334 -8.50 -1.21 14.47
N HIS A 335 -7.85 -1.46 13.33
CA HIS A 335 -8.36 -1.08 12.02
C HIS A 335 -7.76 -1.97 10.93
N GLN A 336 -8.30 -1.90 9.71
CA GLN A 336 -7.71 -2.56 8.54
C GLN A 336 -7.26 -1.51 7.54
N HIS A 337 -6.26 -1.84 6.72
CA HIS A 337 -5.90 -1.11 5.51
C HIS A 337 -6.14 -2.07 4.34
N LEU A 338 -7.19 -1.86 3.56
CA LEU A 338 -7.58 -2.76 2.46
C LEU A 338 -7.51 -1.99 1.14
N PHE A 339 -6.58 -2.40 0.29
CA PHE A 339 -6.28 -1.81 -1.00
C PHE A 339 -6.95 -2.62 -2.11
N SER A 340 -7.32 -1.96 -3.20
CA SER A 340 -7.70 -2.61 -4.46
C SER A 340 -6.70 -2.26 -5.56
N LEU A 341 -5.98 -3.25 -6.08
CA LEU A 341 -5.13 -3.11 -7.25
C LEU A 341 -5.92 -3.48 -8.51
N ARG A 342 -5.98 -2.58 -9.49
CA ARG A 342 -6.58 -2.83 -10.81
C ARG A 342 -5.49 -3.20 -11.80
N ILE A 343 -5.62 -4.38 -12.41
CA ILE A 343 -4.70 -4.95 -13.39
C ILE A 343 -5.46 -5.17 -14.69
N ASP A 344 -5.05 -4.43 -15.72
CA ASP A 344 -5.60 -4.47 -17.06
C ASP A 344 -4.56 -5.17 -17.97
N PRO A 345 -4.60 -6.50 -18.11
CA PRO A 345 -3.65 -7.26 -18.91
C PRO A 345 -3.77 -6.97 -20.41
N MET A 346 -2.63 -7.07 -21.10
CA MET A 346 -2.58 -7.02 -22.56
C MET A 346 -1.50 -8.00 -23.04
N LEU A 347 -1.57 -9.24 -22.56
CA LEU A 347 -0.52 -10.24 -22.74
C LEU A 347 -0.48 -10.72 -24.18
N ASP A 348 0.54 -10.33 -24.94
CA ASP A 348 0.65 -10.60 -26.39
C ASP A 348 -0.59 -10.21 -27.22
N GLY A 349 -1.41 -9.29 -26.71
CA GLY A 349 -2.65 -8.85 -27.32
C GLY A 349 -3.72 -8.49 -26.29
N PRO A 350 -4.83 -7.85 -26.73
CA PRO A 350 -5.90 -7.39 -25.83
C PRO A 350 -6.83 -8.50 -25.36
N THR A 351 -6.72 -9.70 -25.95
CA THR A 351 -7.63 -10.82 -25.66
C THR A 351 -6.97 -11.77 -24.67
N ASN A 352 -7.43 -11.78 -23.43
CA ASN A 352 -6.88 -12.58 -22.35
C ASN A 352 -7.96 -13.35 -21.58
N THR A 353 -7.52 -14.33 -20.79
CA THR A 353 -8.35 -15.12 -19.87
C THR A 353 -7.69 -15.11 -18.49
N VAL A 354 -8.49 -15.00 -17.42
CA VAL A 354 -8.04 -15.28 -16.06
C VAL A 354 -8.34 -16.74 -15.72
N ILE A 355 -7.32 -17.48 -15.30
CA ILE A 355 -7.40 -18.90 -14.90
C ILE A 355 -7.04 -19.02 -13.43
N GLN A 356 -7.95 -19.56 -12.63
CA GLN A 356 -7.63 -20.03 -11.28
C GLN A 356 -6.88 -21.35 -11.38
N GLU A 357 -5.72 -21.44 -10.72
CA GLU A 357 -4.87 -22.63 -10.69
C GLU A 357 -4.66 -23.10 -9.25
N ASP A 358 -5.07 -24.33 -8.96
CA ASP A 358 -4.93 -25.01 -7.67
C ASP A 358 -3.99 -26.21 -7.77
N THR A 359 -3.13 -26.40 -6.77
CA THR A 359 -2.27 -27.58 -6.63
C THR A 359 -2.92 -28.54 -5.63
N ILE A 360 -3.29 -29.74 -6.08
CA ILE A 360 -4.04 -30.71 -5.27
C ILE A 360 -3.27 -32.03 -5.18
N ALA A 361 -3.12 -32.55 -3.95
CA ALA A 361 -2.54 -33.88 -3.73
C ALA A 361 -3.43 -34.98 -4.32
N ILE A 362 -2.81 -36.00 -4.92
CA ILE A 362 -3.53 -37.17 -5.43
C ILE A 362 -3.63 -38.20 -4.30
N PRO A 363 -4.82 -38.74 -3.98
CA PRO A 363 -4.96 -39.77 -2.96
C PRO A 363 -4.03 -40.97 -3.21
N GLN A 364 -3.44 -41.52 -2.15
CA GLN A 364 -2.59 -42.70 -2.26
C GLN A 364 -3.44 -43.91 -2.66
N THR A 365 -3.17 -44.48 -3.82
CA THR A 365 -3.81 -45.70 -4.33
C THR A 365 -2.77 -46.60 -4.98
N PRO A 366 -2.96 -47.93 -5.01
CA PRO A 366 -2.00 -48.85 -5.63
C PRO A 366 -1.74 -48.59 -7.13
N HIS A 367 -2.66 -47.95 -7.84
CA HIS A 367 -2.62 -47.81 -9.30
C HIS A 367 -2.27 -46.40 -9.80
N GLU A 368 -2.61 -45.35 -9.06
CA GLU A 368 -2.40 -43.96 -9.51
C GLU A 368 -1.25 -43.27 -8.76
N ASN A 369 -1.19 -43.46 -7.44
CA ASN A 369 -0.18 -42.83 -6.59
C ASN A 369 0.31 -43.82 -5.51
N PRO A 370 0.97 -44.94 -5.88
CA PRO A 370 1.30 -46.03 -4.95
C PRO A 370 2.20 -45.59 -3.79
N HIS A 371 2.98 -44.52 -3.99
CA HIS A 371 3.93 -43.99 -3.02
C HIS A 371 3.46 -42.68 -2.36
N GLY A 372 2.24 -42.22 -2.63
CA GLY A 372 1.63 -41.08 -1.94
C GLY A 372 2.25 -39.71 -2.24
N ASN A 373 3.19 -39.61 -3.19
CA ASN A 373 3.96 -38.39 -3.45
C ASN A 373 3.38 -37.51 -4.57
N ALA A 374 2.41 -38.00 -5.35
CA ALA A 374 1.89 -37.29 -6.50
C ALA A 374 0.92 -36.15 -6.13
N TRP A 375 0.97 -35.09 -6.93
CA TRP A 375 -0.02 -34.00 -6.97
C TRP A 375 -0.36 -33.69 -8.42
N ARG A 376 -1.44 -32.94 -8.64
CA ARG A 376 -1.83 -32.41 -9.94
C ARG A 376 -2.20 -30.94 -9.84
N VAL A 377 -2.07 -30.27 -10.97
CA VAL A 377 -2.51 -28.89 -11.15
C VAL A 377 -3.92 -28.91 -11.75
N VAL A 378 -4.85 -28.17 -11.15
CA VAL A 378 -6.21 -28.00 -11.64
C VAL A 378 -6.39 -26.56 -12.07
N GLN A 379 -6.73 -26.37 -13.33
CA GLN A 379 -6.96 -25.06 -13.94
C GLN A 379 -8.45 -24.86 -14.20
N THR A 380 -9.01 -23.76 -13.71
CA THR A 380 -10.41 -23.38 -13.86
C THR A 380 -10.47 -21.96 -14.43
N PRO A 381 -10.74 -21.79 -15.73
CA PRO A 381 -10.90 -20.46 -16.33
C PRO A 381 -12.16 -19.77 -15.79
N PHE A 382 -12.09 -18.44 -15.64
CA PHE A 382 -13.29 -17.63 -15.45
C PHE A 382 -14.01 -17.51 -16.79
N GLU A 383 -15.20 -18.13 -16.89
CA GLU A 383 -16.04 -18.02 -18.09
C GLU A 383 -16.85 -16.72 -18.09
N THR A 384 -17.31 -16.29 -16.91
CA THR A 384 -18.03 -15.04 -16.69
C THR A 384 -17.39 -14.20 -15.57
N SER A 385 -17.69 -12.91 -15.55
CA SER A 385 -17.27 -12.00 -14.48
C SER A 385 -17.69 -12.52 -13.11
N GLY A 386 -16.84 -12.34 -12.10
CA GLY A 386 -17.05 -12.95 -10.79
C GLY A 386 -15.92 -12.69 -9.81
N SER A 387 -15.85 -13.49 -8.76
CA SER A 387 -14.84 -13.40 -7.71
C SER A 387 -14.30 -14.76 -7.29
N ALA A 388 -13.13 -14.76 -6.66
CA ALA A 388 -12.57 -15.90 -5.96
C ALA A 388 -11.62 -15.44 -4.85
N ASP A 389 -11.42 -16.32 -3.87
CA ASP A 389 -10.57 -16.05 -2.72
C ASP A 389 -9.26 -16.82 -2.78
N ALA A 390 -8.25 -16.25 -2.13
CA ALA A 390 -6.96 -16.89 -1.90
C ALA A 390 -7.16 -18.21 -1.16
N ASN A 391 -6.41 -19.24 -1.57
CA ASN A 391 -6.39 -20.52 -0.87
C ASN A 391 -4.93 -20.98 -0.69
N PRO A 392 -4.27 -20.61 0.43
CA PRO A 392 -2.88 -20.97 0.66
C PRO A 392 -2.68 -22.48 0.82
N LEU A 393 -3.72 -23.22 1.24
CA LEU A 393 -3.65 -24.68 1.38
C LEU A 393 -3.62 -25.42 0.03
N ALA A 394 -4.12 -24.78 -1.03
CA ALA A 394 -4.06 -25.29 -2.40
C ALA A 394 -2.98 -24.59 -3.25
N ASN A 395 -2.16 -23.72 -2.64
CA ASN A 395 -1.24 -22.84 -3.37
C ASN A 395 -1.93 -22.11 -4.53
N ARG A 396 -3.16 -21.63 -4.30
CA ARG A 396 -3.98 -21.03 -5.35
C ARG A 396 -3.29 -19.81 -5.96
N CYS A 397 -3.17 -19.81 -7.28
CA CYS A 397 -2.72 -18.65 -8.03
C CYS A 397 -3.68 -18.34 -9.19
N PHE A 398 -3.58 -17.14 -9.73
CA PHE A 398 -4.36 -16.66 -10.86
C PHE A 398 -3.42 -16.37 -12.01
N LYS A 399 -3.61 -17.06 -13.13
CA LYS A 399 -2.86 -16.85 -14.37
C LYS A 399 -3.70 -15.97 -15.29
N LEU A 400 -3.19 -14.80 -15.63
CA LEU A 400 -3.69 -14.02 -16.75
C LEU A 400 -2.95 -14.53 -17.99
N VAL A 401 -3.67 -15.01 -19.00
CA VAL A 401 -3.07 -15.67 -20.16
C VAL A 401 -3.70 -15.22 -21.46
N ASN A 402 -2.96 -15.39 -22.56
CA ASN A 402 -3.50 -15.33 -23.91
C ASN A 402 -3.63 -16.74 -24.47
N GLU A 403 -4.85 -17.27 -24.53
CA GLU A 403 -5.10 -18.64 -25.02
C GLU A 403 -4.78 -18.82 -26.51
N GLY A 404 -4.79 -17.72 -27.28
CA GLY A 404 -4.47 -17.71 -28.71
C GLY A 404 -2.97 -17.75 -29.03
N VAL A 405 -2.10 -17.52 -28.03
CA VAL A 405 -0.64 -17.50 -28.21
C VAL A 405 0.00 -18.53 -27.29
N ARG A 406 0.67 -19.52 -27.89
CA ARG A 406 1.30 -20.62 -27.14
C ARG A 406 2.80 -20.43 -27.04
N ASN A 407 3.33 -20.73 -25.87
CA ASN A 407 4.76 -20.91 -25.69
C ASN A 407 5.24 -22.14 -26.49
N PRO A 408 6.27 -22.03 -27.33
CA PRO A 408 6.72 -23.15 -28.17
C PRO A 408 7.41 -24.28 -27.39
N ILE A 409 7.85 -24.02 -26.15
CA ILE A 409 8.54 -25.00 -25.30
C ILE A 409 7.55 -25.80 -24.46
N SER A 410 6.70 -25.13 -23.70
CA SER A 410 5.74 -25.81 -22.81
C SER A 410 4.42 -26.15 -23.48
N GLY A 411 4.10 -25.51 -24.61
CA GLY A 411 2.79 -25.61 -25.26
C GLY A 411 1.66 -24.88 -24.51
N ASN A 412 1.94 -24.31 -23.34
CA ASN A 412 0.96 -23.56 -22.55
C ASN A 412 0.67 -22.18 -23.19
N PRO A 413 -0.53 -21.62 -22.94
CA PRO A 413 -0.79 -20.20 -23.17
C PRO A 413 0.27 -19.31 -22.52
N VAL A 414 0.77 -18.30 -23.24
CA VAL A 414 1.68 -17.31 -22.67
C VAL A 414 0.93 -16.47 -21.62
N GLY A 415 1.58 -16.11 -20.53
CA GLY A 415 0.93 -15.24 -19.56
C GLY A 415 1.75 -14.81 -18.36
N TYR A 416 1.07 -14.19 -17.41
CA TYR A 416 1.60 -13.80 -16.11
C TYR A 416 0.78 -14.44 -15.01
N LYS A 417 1.41 -14.77 -13.89
CA LYS A 417 0.76 -15.30 -12.70
C LYS A 417 0.85 -14.34 -11.53
N LEU A 418 -0.19 -14.38 -10.72
CA LEU A 418 -0.35 -13.66 -9.47
C LEU A 418 -0.73 -14.67 -8.38
N VAL A 419 -0.06 -14.62 -7.24
CA VAL A 419 -0.52 -15.32 -6.03
C VAL A 419 -1.14 -14.25 -5.14
N PRO A 420 -2.45 -14.26 -4.88
CA PRO A 420 -3.05 -13.30 -3.97
C PRO A 420 -2.43 -13.45 -2.59
N GLN A 421 -2.11 -12.34 -1.94
CA GLN A 421 -1.73 -12.37 -0.54
C GLN A 421 -2.92 -12.94 0.25
N PRO A 422 -2.73 -14.01 1.06
CA PRO A 422 -3.78 -14.52 1.92
C PRO A 422 -3.93 -13.58 3.13
N CYS A 423 -4.50 -12.39 2.90
CA CYS A 423 -4.83 -11.43 3.94
C CYS A 423 -6.25 -11.68 4.48
N GLN A 424 -6.52 -11.21 5.71
CA GLN A 424 -7.90 -11.19 6.21
C GLN A 424 -8.70 -10.16 5.41
N LEU A 425 -9.85 -10.59 4.90
CA LEU A 425 -10.79 -9.71 4.20
C LEU A 425 -11.54 -8.81 5.20
N LEU A 426 -12.46 -7.98 4.70
CA LEU A 426 -13.18 -7.02 5.53
C LEU A 426 -13.89 -7.67 6.74
N LEU A 427 -13.52 -7.24 7.94
CA LEU A 427 -14.03 -7.76 9.22
C LEU A 427 -15.43 -7.24 9.57
N ALA A 428 -15.82 -6.09 9.00
CA ALA A 428 -17.08 -5.45 9.33
C ALA A 428 -18.28 -6.39 9.12
N GLY A 429 -19.25 -6.32 10.04
CA GLY A 429 -20.40 -7.21 10.05
C GLY A 429 -21.19 -7.18 8.74
N PRO A 430 -21.87 -8.29 8.37
CA PRO A 430 -22.56 -8.44 7.08
C PRO A 430 -23.58 -7.32 6.81
N ASP A 431 -24.27 -6.85 7.84
CA ASP A 431 -25.33 -5.82 7.74
C ASP A 431 -24.83 -4.40 8.02
N SER A 432 -23.52 -4.20 8.19
CA SER A 432 -22.95 -2.89 8.48
C SER A 432 -22.92 -1.99 7.24
N VAL A 433 -23.08 -0.68 7.44
CA VAL A 433 -22.81 0.32 6.39
C VAL A 433 -21.35 0.23 5.94
N VAL A 434 -20.43 -0.01 6.89
CA VAL A 434 -19.01 -0.19 6.60
C VAL A 434 -18.78 -1.23 5.51
N ARG A 435 -19.39 -2.41 5.66
CA ARG A 435 -19.30 -3.48 4.65
C ARG A 435 -20.02 -3.13 3.36
N ARG A 436 -21.23 -2.55 3.43
CA ARG A 436 -21.97 -2.16 2.23
C ARG A 436 -21.20 -1.20 1.34
N ARG A 437 -20.41 -0.29 1.91
CA ARG A 437 -19.63 0.72 1.17
C ARG A 437 -18.38 0.17 0.49
N ALA A 438 -17.79 -0.91 1.00
CA ALA A 438 -16.51 -1.46 0.53
C ALA A 438 -16.66 -2.92 0.09
N ARG A 439 -17.55 -3.19 -0.86
CA ARG A 439 -17.83 -4.57 -1.31
C ARG A 439 -16.63 -5.17 -2.03
N PHE A 440 -15.76 -4.35 -2.65
CA PHE A 440 -14.47 -4.80 -3.20
C PHE A 440 -13.64 -5.61 -2.19
N ALA A 441 -13.74 -5.28 -0.91
CA ALA A 441 -12.96 -5.89 0.15
C ALA A 441 -13.53 -7.22 0.69
N GLU A 442 -14.59 -7.75 0.06
CA GLU A 442 -15.22 -9.03 0.43
C GLU A 442 -14.60 -10.26 -0.22
N HIS A 443 -13.78 -10.08 -1.25
CA HIS A 443 -13.06 -11.15 -1.93
C HIS A 443 -11.66 -10.72 -2.28
N HIS A 444 -10.72 -11.67 -2.35
CA HIS A 444 -9.34 -11.36 -2.75
C HIS A 444 -9.24 -10.98 -4.21
N VAL A 445 -9.94 -11.68 -5.10
CA VAL A 445 -9.88 -11.46 -6.55
C VAL A 445 -11.26 -11.23 -7.11
N TRP A 446 -11.37 -10.22 -7.98
CA TRP A 446 -12.49 -10.00 -8.87
C TRP A 446 -12.02 -10.01 -10.32
N VAL A 447 -12.85 -10.53 -11.22
CA VAL A 447 -12.60 -10.54 -12.67
C VAL A 447 -13.81 -9.92 -13.34
N THR A 448 -13.58 -8.93 -14.20
CA THR A 448 -14.62 -8.22 -14.94
C THR A 448 -14.25 -8.15 -16.42
N ALA A 449 -15.24 -7.98 -17.29
CA ALA A 449 -14.97 -7.52 -18.65
C ALA A 449 -14.47 -6.07 -18.58
N TYR A 450 -13.60 -5.68 -19.50
CA TYR A 450 -13.19 -4.29 -19.63
C TYR A 450 -14.35 -3.43 -20.12
N ARG A 451 -14.51 -2.25 -19.50
CA ARG A 451 -15.31 -1.14 -20.04
C ARG A 451 -14.66 0.19 -19.69
N ASP A 452 -14.78 1.16 -20.59
CA ASP A 452 -14.38 2.53 -20.31
C ASP A 452 -15.15 3.09 -19.10
N GLY A 453 -14.42 3.72 -18.18
CA GLY A 453 -14.98 4.30 -16.96
C GLY A 453 -15.00 3.38 -15.73
N ASP A 454 -14.88 2.07 -15.92
CA ASP A 454 -14.76 1.09 -14.82
C ASP A 454 -13.34 1.13 -14.23
N LEU A 455 -13.08 2.14 -13.39
CA LEU A 455 -11.75 2.45 -12.85
C LEU A 455 -11.63 2.26 -11.34
N TRP A 456 -12.71 2.42 -10.58
CA TRP A 456 -12.66 2.57 -9.12
C TRP A 456 -13.44 1.47 -8.40
N ALA A 457 -12.73 0.63 -7.66
CA ALA A 457 -13.31 -0.54 -7.02
C ALA A 457 -14.42 -0.20 -6.02
N GLY A 458 -14.26 0.90 -5.26
CA GLY A 458 -15.28 1.42 -4.33
C GLY A 458 -16.37 2.28 -4.99
N GLY A 459 -16.36 2.41 -6.32
CA GLY A 459 -17.27 3.25 -7.09
C GLY A 459 -16.84 4.71 -7.17
N LYS A 460 -17.55 5.49 -7.99
CA LYS A 460 -17.15 6.87 -8.31
C LYS A 460 -17.25 7.84 -7.13
N TRP A 461 -18.25 7.68 -6.27
CA TRP A 461 -18.54 8.63 -5.18
C TRP A 461 -18.61 7.91 -3.83
N THR A 462 -17.48 7.87 -3.11
CA THR A 462 -17.33 7.12 -1.84
C THR A 462 -17.67 7.93 -0.59
N ASN A 463 -17.50 9.25 -0.66
CA ASN A 463 -17.58 10.12 0.51
C ASN A 463 -19.03 10.26 1.01
N GLN A 464 -19.32 9.73 2.20
CA GLN A 464 -20.67 9.55 2.76
C GLN A 464 -21.60 8.63 1.94
N SER A 465 -21.05 7.73 1.12
CA SER A 465 -21.86 6.70 0.46
C SER A 465 -22.55 5.79 1.47
N LEU A 466 -23.75 5.28 1.15
CA LEU A 466 -24.48 4.31 1.99
C LEU A 466 -24.20 2.85 1.59
N ALA A 467 -23.70 2.67 0.37
CA ALA A 467 -23.27 1.41 -0.24
C ALA A 467 -22.28 1.71 -1.36
N GLU A 468 -21.53 0.69 -1.78
CA GLU A 468 -20.81 0.69 -3.05
C GLU A 468 -21.83 0.79 -4.19
N VAL A 469 -21.63 1.72 -5.10
CA VAL A 469 -22.46 1.92 -6.30
C VAL A 469 -21.54 2.17 -7.47
N ASP A 470 -21.76 1.43 -8.56
CA ASP A 470 -20.95 1.48 -9.76
C ASP A 470 -19.46 1.22 -9.45
N GLY A 471 -19.22 0.24 -8.58
CA GLY A 471 -17.90 -0.28 -8.19
C GLY A 471 -17.71 -1.74 -8.63
N VAL A 472 -16.62 -2.37 -8.19
CA VAL A 472 -16.22 -3.70 -8.69
C VAL A 472 -17.26 -4.79 -8.43
N ARG A 473 -18.04 -4.68 -7.34
CA ARG A 473 -19.11 -5.64 -7.07
C ARG A 473 -20.18 -5.58 -8.16
N ASP A 474 -20.57 -4.38 -8.56
CA ASP A 474 -21.55 -4.15 -9.61
C ASP A 474 -20.99 -4.56 -10.97
N TYR A 475 -19.71 -4.26 -11.24
CA TYR A 475 -19.02 -4.68 -12.47
C TYR A 475 -19.04 -6.22 -12.60
N ALA A 476 -18.67 -6.93 -11.54
CA ALA A 476 -18.67 -8.39 -11.52
C ALA A 476 -20.08 -8.99 -11.59
N ALA A 477 -21.09 -8.30 -11.04
CA ALA A 477 -22.49 -8.74 -11.06
C ALA A 477 -23.15 -8.68 -12.44
N ARG A 478 -22.51 -8.05 -13.45
CA ARG A 478 -23.01 -8.03 -14.84
C ARG A 478 -22.99 -9.41 -15.53
N GLN A 479 -22.28 -10.38 -14.96
CA GLN A 479 -22.12 -11.75 -15.49
C GLN A 479 -21.71 -11.79 -16.96
N GLU A 480 -20.84 -10.87 -17.37
CA GLU A 480 -20.34 -10.78 -18.74
C GLU A 480 -19.35 -11.90 -19.03
N CYS A 481 -19.22 -12.31 -20.29
CA CYS A 481 -18.19 -13.28 -20.67
C CYS A 481 -16.78 -12.66 -20.51
N VAL A 482 -15.88 -13.37 -19.84
CA VAL A 482 -14.50 -12.92 -19.55
C VAL A 482 -13.42 -13.92 -20.00
N ARG A 483 -13.80 -14.98 -20.69
CA ARG A 483 -12.83 -15.89 -21.31
C ARG A 483 -12.52 -15.45 -22.73
N ASP A 484 -11.23 -15.34 -23.05
CA ASP A 484 -10.74 -14.91 -24.35
C ASP A 484 -11.36 -13.54 -24.74
N ARG A 485 -11.28 -12.57 -23.83
CA ARG A 485 -11.83 -11.21 -23.96
C ARG A 485 -10.88 -10.16 -23.40
N ASP A 486 -11.21 -8.90 -23.59
CA ASP A 486 -10.59 -7.82 -22.84
C ASP A 486 -11.13 -7.85 -21.39
N VAL A 487 -10.25 -8.09 -20.43
CA VAL A 487 -10.59 -8.39 -19.03
C VAL A 487 -9.82 -7.52 -18.08
N VAL A 488 -10.36 -7.31 -16.89
CA VAL A 488 -9.68 -6.63 -15.79
C VAL A 488 -9.69 -7.52 -14.56
N LEU A 489 -8.53 -7.69 -13.93
CA LEU A 489 -8.40 -8.33 -12.63
C LEU A 489 -8.27 -7.26 -11.56
N TRP A 490 -9.04 -7.41 -10.48
CA TRP A 490 -8.99 -6.55 -9.31
C TRP A 490 -8.55 -7.37 -8.12
N LEU A 491 -7.46 -6.98 -7.47
CA LEU A 491 -6.89 -7.67 -6.32
C LEU A 491 -7.11 -6.84 -5.06
N THR A 492 -7.85 -7.40 -4.11
CA THR A 492 -7.89 -6.91 -2.74
C THR A 492 -6.73 -7.50 -1.95
N PHE A 493 -5.97 -6.63 -1.30
CA PHE A 493 -4.88 -7.01 -0.39
C PHE A 493 -4.76 -6.00 0.74
N GLY A 494 -3.97 -6.31 1.77
CA GLY A 494 -3.78 -5.38 2.88
C GLY A 494 -3.45 -6.04 4.22
N MET A 495 -3.69 -5.30 5.29
CA MET A 495 -3.37 -5.70 6.67
C MET A 495 -4.53 -5.46 7.63
N THR A 496 -4.68 -6.36 8.60
CA THR A 496 -5.45 -6.10 9.82
C THR A 496 -4.47 -5.60 10.87
N HIS A 497 -4.54 -4.30 11.16
CA HIS A 497 -3.61 -3.64 12.08
C HIS A 497 -4.20 -3.60 13.49
N ASN A 498 -3.60 -4.40 14.36
CA ASN A 498 -3.80 -4.32 15.80
C ASN A 498 -2.63 -3.52 16.38
N PRO A 499 -2.80 -2.22 16.68
CA PRO A 499 -1.67 -1.34 16.98
C PRO A 499 -0.84 -1.82 18.16
N ARG A 500 0.47 -1.57 18.11
CA ARG A 500 1.42 -1.91 19.17
C ARG A 500 2.08 -0.64 19.72
N VAL A 501 2.72 -0.74 20.89
CA VAL A 501 3.41 0.40 21.51
C VAL A 501 4.54 0.90 20.59
N GLU A 502 5.22 -0.01 19.91
CA GLU A 502 6.29 0.29 18.96
C GLU A 502 5.85 1.11 17.75
N ASP A 503 4.54 1.17 17.47
CA ASP A 503 3.97 1.94 16.38
C ASP A 503 3.81 3.44 16.75
N PHE A 504 4.14 3.84 17.99
CA PHE A 504 4.00 5.20 18.50
C PHE A 504 5.32 5.74 19.06
N PRO A 505 5.70 7.02 18.84
CA PRO A 505 4.92 8.12 18.24
C PRO A 505 4.85 8.16 16.72
N VAL A 506 5.65 7.36 16.02
CA VAL A 506 5.63 7.21 14.57
C VAL A 506 5.89 5.76 14.24
N MET A 507 5.04 5.19 13.40
CA MET A 507 5.01 3.79 13.07
C MET A 507 6.19 3.42 12.16
N PRO A 508 6.94 2.35 12.46
CA PRO A 508 7.86 1.75 11.50
C PRO A 508 7.11 1.26 10.26
N ALA A 509 7.72 1.38 9.08
CA ALA A 509 7.08 0.97 7.84
C ALA A 509 6.71 -0.52 7.84
N GLU A 510 5.42 -0.83 7.67
CA GLU A 510 4.91 -2.17 7.43
C GLU A 510 4.78 -2.41 5.92
N VAL A 511 5.46 -3.44 5.41
CA VAL A 511 5.66 -3.65 3.96
C VAL A 511 4.84 -4.83 3.47
N THR A 512 4.12 -4.62 2.37
CA THR A 512 3.39 -5.64 1.64
C THR A 512 3.77 -5.62 0.16
N THR A 513 4.03 -6.79 -0.43
CA THR A 513 4.46 -6.90 -1.84
C THR A 513 3.54 -7.83 -2.61
N ILE A 514 3.07 -7.36 -3.76
CA ILE A 514 2.30 -8.13 -4.74
C ILE A 514 3.15 -8.33 -5.98
N SER A 515 3.35 -9.58 -6.41
CA SER A 515 4.19 -9.89 -7.57
C SER A 515 3.38 -10.43 -8.75
N LEU A 516 3.63 -9.85 -9.92
CA LEU A 516 3.21 -10.33 -11.24
C LEU A 516 4.41 -10.96 -11.93
N LYS A 517 4.36 -12.28 -12.15
CA LYS A 517 5.49 -13.06 -12.64
C LYS A 517 5.18 -13.67 -14.00
N PRO A 518 6.08 -13.62 -15.00
CA PRO A 518 5.87 -14.31 -16.26
C PRO A 518 5.71 -15.83 -15.99
N ALA A 519 4.70 -16.42 -16.62
CA ALA A 519 4.38 -17.85 -16.59
C ALA A 519 4.24 -18.30 -18.04
N ASP A 520 5.24 -19.03 -18.53
CA ASP A 520 5.33 -19.45 -19.93
C ASP A 520 5.33 -18.27 -20.93
N PHE A 521 5.54 -17.03 -20.49
CA PHE A 521 5.59 -15.88 -21.41
C PHE A 521 6.83 -15.89 -22.31
N PHE A 522 7.98 -16.31 -21.76
CA PHE A 522 9.27 -16.39 -22.46
C PHE A 522 9.65 -17.85 -22.73
N GLU A 523 10.51 -18.09 -23.72
CA GLU A 523 11.01 -19.43 -24.06
C GLU A 523 12.09 -19.94 -23.09
N GLY A 524 12.61 -19.06 -22.23
CA GLY A 524 13.61 -19.37 -21.23
C GLY A 524 13.74 -18.21 -20.24
N ASN A 525 14.75 -18.26 -19.37
CA ASN A 525 15.03 -17.16 -18.45
C ASN A 525 15.40 -15.89 -19.23
N PRO A 526 14.58 -14.82 -19.20
CA PRO A 526 14.80 -13.63 -20.01
C PRO A 526 15.97 -12.76 -19.50
N ALA A 527 16.53 -13.09 -18.33
CA ALA A 527 17.69 -12.41 -17.73
C ALA A 527 19.04 -13.11 -18.03
N LEU A 528 19.09 -14.05 -18.97
CA LEU A 528 20.34 -14.73 -19.35
C LEU A 528 21.30 -13.83 -20.14
N ASP A 529 20.80 -12.78 -20.79
CA ASP A 529 21.62 -11.80 -21.50
C ASP A 529 22.08 -10.63 -20.63
N VAL A 530 21.68 -10.60 -19.35
CA VAL A 530 22.22 -9.66 -18.38
C VAL A 530 23.71 -10.00 -18.15
N PRO A 531 24.63 -9.01 -18.27
CA PRO A 531 26.05 -9.27 -18.14
C PRO A 531 26.43 -9.94 -16.82
N GLN A 532 27.34 -10.92 -16.92
CA GLN A 532 27.91 -11.57 -15.74
C GLN A 532 28.50 -10.53 -14.78
N SER A 533 28.19 -10.68 -13.50
CA SER A 533 28.67 -9.77 -12.47
C SER A 533 30.14 -9.97 -12.17
N LYS A 534 30.90 -8.86 -12.16
CA LYS A 534 32.33 -8.86 -11.93
C LYS A 534 32.73 -7.84 -10.87
N GLN A 535 33.78 -8.18 -10.13
CA GLN A 535 34.32 -7.32 -9.07
C GLN A 535 34.91 -6.00 -9.60
N ASN A 536 35.49 -6.00 -10.80
CA ASN A 536 36.02 -4.79 -11.42
C ASN A 536 34.92 -3.79 -11.82
N GLU A 537 33.68 -4.24 -11.99
CA GLU A 537 32.50 -3.42 -12.28
C GLU A 537 31.75 -3.06 -10.99
N ASN A 538 31.50 -4.03 -10.10
CA ASN A 538 30.70 -3.84 -8.88
C ASN A 538 31.45 -3.16 -7.72
N LYS A 539 32.79 -3.11 -7.77
CA LYS A 539 33.66 -2.38 -6.82
C LYS A 539 33.42 -2.66 -5.32
N SER A 540 32.96 -3.86 -4.94
CA SER A 540 32.76 -4.19 -3.52
C SER A 540 34.09 -4.13 -2.74
N VAL A 541 34.08 -3.70 -1.48
CA VAL A 541 35.30 -3.61 -0.66
C VAL A 541 35.26 -4.69 0.42
N LEU A 542 36.34 -5.45 0.56
CA LEU A 542 36.47 -6.43 1.63
C LEU A 542 36.64 -5.71 2.98
N VAL A 543 35.72 -5.95 3.92
CA VAL A 543 35.86 -5.50 5.31
C VAL A 543 36.82 -6.44 6.02
N GLN A 544 37.93 -5.91 6.52
CA GLN A 544 38.91 -6.71 7.27
C GLN A 544 38.39 -7.03 8.67
N ASP A 545 38.48 -8.29 9.07
CA ASP A 545 38.20 -8.72 10.44
C ASP A 545 39.37 -8.28 11.35
N PRO A 546 39.14 -7.48 12.40
CA PRO A 546 40.18 -7.09 13.36
C PRO A 546 40.92 -8.27 14.01
N LEU A 547 40.30 -9.45 14.09
CA LEU A 547 40.88 -10.67 14.64
C LEU A 547 41.66 -11.49 13.60
N SER A 548 41.52 -11.17 12.30
CA SER A 548 42.27 -11.80 11.21
C SER A 548 43.68 -11.19 11.09
N GLY A 549 44.49 -11.39 12.12
CA GLY A 549 45.93 -11.18 12.03
C GLY A 549 46.51 -12.04 10.90
N ALA A 550 46.89 -11.40 9.79
CA ALA A 550 47.61 -11.98 8.66
C ALA A 550 46.91 -13.15 7.92
N ALA A 551 46.02 -12.82 6.99
CA ALA A 551 45.78 -13.68 5.81
C ALA A 551 46.00 -12.88 4.53
N LYS A 552 46.89 -13.41 3.67
CA LYS A 552 47.42 -12.83 2.44
C LYS A 552 46.34 -12.32 1.48
N LYS A 553 46.70 -11.28 0.70
CA LYS A 553 46.03 -10.80 -0.51
C LYS A 553 45.27 -11.91 -1.26
N ALA A 554 43.96 -12.02 -1.05
CA ALA A 554 43.08 -12.83 -1.89
C ALA A 554 42.69 -11.98 -3.11
N GLY A 555 43.66 -11.80 -4.00
CA GLY A 555 43.46 -11.27 -5.34
C GLY A 555 43.32 -12.41 -6.35
N GLU A 556 42.40 -13.34 -6.13
CA GLU A 556 41.92 -14.22 -7.20
C GLU A 556 40.39 -14.14 -7.20
N ALA A 557 39.87 -13.60 -8.30
CA ALA A 557 38.45 -13.38 -8.51
C ALA A 557 37.65 -14.68 -8.32
N CYS A 558 36.40 -14.56 -7.88
CA CYS A 558 35.38 -15.63 -7.88
C CYS A 558 35.18 -16.28 -9.28
N CYS A 559 35.81 -15.74 -10.32
CA CYS A 559 35.72 -16.14 -11.73
C CYS A 559 37.11 -16.44 -12.31
N GLY A 560 37.87 -17.34 -11.68
CA GLY A 560 39.13 -17.84 -12.25
C GLY A 560 38.88 -18.67 -13.52
N LYS A 561 39.78 -18.57 -14.52
CA LYS A 561 39.73 -19.37 -15.75
C LYS A 561 39.68 -20.88 -15.43
N PRO A 562 38.98 -21.70 -16.24
CA PRO A 562 38.91 -23.14 -16.03
C PRO A 562 40.33 -23.72 -15.99
N LYS A 563 40.64 -24.47 -14.94
CA LYS A 563 41.79 -25.39 -14.95
C LYS A 563 41.39 -26.56 -15.85
N LEU A 564 42.10 -26.67 -16.98
CA LEU A 564 42.01 -27.79 -17.93
C LEU A 564 42.39 -29.11 -17.26
#